data_AF-A0A971MYE8-F1
#
_entry.id   AF-A0A971MYE8-F1
#
_cell.length_a   1.000
_cell.length_b   1.000
_cell.length_c   1.000
_cell.angle_alpha   90.00
_cell.angle_beta   90.00
_cell.angle_gamma   90.00
#
_symmetry.space_group_name_H-M   'P 1'
#
loop_
_entity.id
_entity.type
_entity.pdbx_description
1 polymer ?
#
loop_
_entity_poly.entity_id
_entity_poly.type
_entity_poly.pdbx_seq_one_letter_code
_entity_poly.pdbx_strand_id
1 'polypeptide(L)'
;ITYEPGTYEGKAAKKIAIDLLSNHSHRFLPPYSVIRLIRRDILEQPRLRYTEGIIRSEDYLFTTELHFRIEKLCLITDQPLYYYIDSDTSITNSFVVSYWQMVRRINEILLSRLPEDDAVKRGLDTVLIYRSQIAFSNASRAGNIKDFNAELSSILRDKTLFTAIDALGFREGVERFKAYYLFLRLRLKPLIRFRYYMKYRQNRRRN
;
A
#
# COMPACT_ATOMS: atom_id res chain seq x y z
N ILE A 1 6.90 13.28 5.28
CA ILE A 1 6.13 14.53 5.35
C ILE A 1 5.53 14.59 6.76
N THR A 2 5.70 15.70 7.46
CA THR A 2 5.13 15.93 8.79
C THR A 2 4.15 17.10 8.66
N TYR A 3 2.96 16.96 9.25
CA TYR A 3 1.97 18.03 9.31
C TYR A 3 1.84 18.50 10.75
N GLU A 4 1.71 19.81 10.91
CA GLU A 4 1.40 20.42 12.20
C GLU A 4 -0.02 20.04 12.65
N PRO A 5 -0.29 20.01 13.96
CA PRO A 5 -1.65 19.83 14.45
C PRO A 5 -2.54 20.99 13.99
N GLY A 6 -3.80 20.69 13.70
CA GLY A 6 -4.77 21.71 13.28
C GLY A 6 -5.83 21.22 12.30
N THR A 7 -6.64 22.17 11.84
CA THR A 7 -7.73 21.93 10.88
C THR A 7 -7.30 22.34 9.48
N TYR A 8 -7.43 21.40 8.55
CA TYR A 8 -7.12 21.55 7.14
C TYR A 8 -8.40 21.50 6.32
N GLU A 9 -8.57 22.46 5.41
CA GLU A 9 -9.79 22.63 4.63
C GLU A 9 -9.51 22.74 3.12
N GLY A 10 -10.45 22.27 2.30
CA GLY A 10 -10.42 22.38 0.84
C GLY A 10 -9.11 21.86 0.23
N LYS A 11 -8.35 22.75 -0.42
CA LYS A 11 -7.07 22.41 -1.09
C LYS A 11 -6.04 21.82 -0.13
N ALA A 12 -6.03 22.24 1.13
CA ALA A 12 -5.07 21.75 2.11
C ALA A 12 -5.38 20.30 2.53
N ALA A 13 -6.66 19.97 2.74
CA ALA A 13 -7.11 18.60 2.98
C ALA A 13 -6.85 17.70 1.76
N LYS A 14 -7.13 18.18 0.53
CA LYS A 14 -6.83 17.45 -0.71
C LYS A 14 -5.33 17.16 -0.88
N LYS A 15 -4.47 18.13 -0.54
CA LYS A 15 -3.01 17.93 -0.57
C LYS A 15 -2.59 16.79 0.36
N ILE A 16 -3.13 16.77 1.58
CA ILE A 16 -2.90 15.67 2.52
C ILE A 16 -3.36 14.34 1.92
N ALA A 17 -4.55 14.27 1.33
CA ALA A 17 -5.05 13.04 0.69
C ALA A 17 -4.09 12.49 -0.38
N ILE A 18 -3.54 13.36 -1.23
CA ILE A 18 -2.55 12.99 -2.26
C ILE A 18 -1.24 12.53 -1.62
N ASP A 19 -0.73 13.27 -0.64
CA ASP A 19 0.52 12.94 0.03
C ASP A 19 0.41 11.58 0.76
N LEU A 20 -0.76 11.26 1.34
CA LEU A 20 -1.06 9.98 1.99
C LEU A 20 -1.07 8.79 1.04
N LEU A 21 -1.32 8.98 -0.27
CA LEU A 21 -1.13 7.89 -1.23
C LEU A 21 0.33 7.44 -1.19
N SER A 22 1.28 8.37 -1.34
CA SER A 22 2.70 8.05 -1.48
C SER A 22 3.49 7.92 -0.17
N ASN A 23 2.87 8.23 0.98
CA ASN A 23 3.56 8.24 2.27
C ASN A 23 3.54 6.86 2.94
N HIS A 24 4.70 6.19 2.96
CA HIS A 24 4.89 4.89 3.61
C HIS A 24 5.78 4.99 4.87
N SER A 25 5.91 6.19 5.46
CA SER A 25 6.74 6.38 6.65
C SER A 25 6.06 5.81 7.91
N HIS A 26 6.85 5.15 8.75
CA HIS A 26 6.42 4.55 10.03
C HIS A 26 6.25 5.57 11.18
N ARG A 27 6.54 6.85 10.94
CA ARG A 27 6.64 7.88 11.99
C ARG A 27 5.29 8.40 12.50
N PHE A 28 4.21 8.13 11.79
CA PHE A 28 2.86 8.54 12.17
C PHE A 28 1.93 7.34 11.99
N LEU A 29 0.86 7.27 12.79
CA LEU A 29 -0.24 6.30 12.61
C LEU A 29 -0.44 6.09 11.10
N PRO A 30 -0.35 4.84 10.60
CA PRO A 30 -0.34 4.62 9.17
C PRO A 30 -1.53 5.38 8.56
N PRO A 31 -1.35 6.09 7.44
CA PRO A 31 -2.40 6.83 6.74
C PRO A 31 -3.73 6.07 6.60
N TYR A 32 -3.62 4.75 6.68
CA TYR A 32 -4.60 3.74 6.36
C TYR A 32 -5.30 3.11 7.56
N SER A 33 -4.92 3.48 8.79
CA SER A 33 -5.63 3.03 9.98
C SER A 33 -6.98 3.73 10.08
N VAL A 34 -8.05 2.93 10.24
CA VAL A 34 -9.42 3.39 10.49
C VAL A 34 -9.66 3.85 11.93
N ILE A 35 -8.63 3.79 12.78
CA ILE A 35 -8.66 4.19 14.19
C ILE A 35 -8.68 5.72 14.26
N ARG A 36 -9.85 6.29 13.96
CA ARG A 36 -10.08 7.72 13.75
C ARG A 36 -11.53 8.05 14.08
N LEU A 37 -11.80 9.32 14.35
CA LEU A 37 -13.17 9.83 14.46
C LEU A 37 -13.65 10.31 13.09
N ILE A 38 -14.75 9.73 12.62
CA ILE A 38 -15.34 10.03 11.31
C ILE A 38 -16.78 10.44 11.53
N ARG A 39 -17.19 11.58 10.98
CA ARG A 39 -18.60 11.97 11.02
C ARG A 39 -19.43 11.00 10.19
N ARG A 40 -20.57 10.58 10.74
CA ARG A 40 -21.42 9.54 10.13
C ARG A 40 -21.98 9.95 8.77
N ASP A 41 -22.36 11.21 8.59
CA ASP A 41 -22.92 11.72 7.33
C ASP A 41 -21.96 11.59 6.14
N ILE A 42 -20.66 11.75 6.38
CA ILE A 42 -19.59 11.51 5.39
C ILE A 42 -19.59 10.06 4.89
N LEU A 43 -20.18 9.11 5.62
CA LEU A 43 -20.24 7.70 5.22
C LEU A 43 -21.51 7.35 4.44
N GLU A 44 -22.51 8.23 4.38
CA GLU A 44 -23.83 7.89 3.85
C GLU A 44 -24.15 8.52 2.48
N GLN A 45 -23.53 9.65 2.09
CA GLN A 45 -23.92 10.37 0.86
C GLN A 45 -22.74 10.77 -0.06
N PRO A 46 -22.28 9.91 -1.00
CA PRO A 46 -22.71 8.54 -1.28
C PRO A 46 -22.32 7.51 -0.19
N ARG A 47 -22.83 6.29 -0.24
CA ARG A 47 -22.50 5.29 0.78
C ARG A 47 -21.05 4.81 0.66
N LEU A 48 -20.25 4.92 1.73
CA LEU A 48 -18.89 4.36 1.81
C LEU A 48 -18.85 3.23 2.84
N ARG A 49 -18.45 2.03 2.42
CA ARG A 49 -18.34 0.82 3.25
C ARG A 49 -17.09 0.02 2.85
N TYR A 50 -16.69 -0.92 3.68
CA TYR A 50 -15.67 -1.90 3.28
C TYR A 50 -16.13 -2.67 2.04
N THR A 51 -15.21 -2.84 1.10
CA THR A 51 -15.50 -3.55 -0.15
C THR A 51 -15.43 -5.05 0.08
N GLU A 52 -16.52 -5.75 -0.22
CA GLU A 52 -16.59 -7.21 -0.08
C GLU A 52 -15.55 -7.93 -0.97
N GLY A 53 -14.97 -8.98 -0.41
CA GLY A 53 -13.92 -9.77 -1.07
C GLY A 53 -12.52 -9.15 -1.03
N ILE A 54 -12.33 -8.01 -0.34
CA ILE A 54 -11.00 -7.51 0.04
C ILE A 54 -10.73 -7.96 1.49
N ILE A 55 -9.82 -8.93 1.64
CA ILE A 55 -9.49 -9.56 2.93
C ILE A 55 -8.28 -8.88 3.60
N ARG A 56 -7.44 -8.21 2.81
CA ARG A 56 -6.27 -7.48 3.26
C ARG A 56 -6.23 -6.10 2.63
N SER A 57 -5.85 -5.13 3.45
CA SER A 57 -5.70 -3.74 3.02
C SER A 57 -7.04 -3.11 2.60
N GLU A 58 -8.14 -3.64 3.11
CA GLU A 58 -9.49 -3.08 3.06
C GLU A 58 -9.57 -1.74 3.79
N ASP A 59 -8.83 -1.61 4.88
CA ASP A 59 -8.62 -0.38 5.64
C ASP A 59 -7.98 0.71 4.76
N TYR A 60 -6.92 0.39 4.02
CA TYR A 60 -6.30 1.28 3.04
C TYR A 60 -7.28 1.73 1.95
N LEU A 61 -8.06 0.79 1.40
CA LEU A 61 -9.03 1.13 0.36
C LEU A 61 -10.05 2.13 0.90
N PHE A 62 -10.69 1.77 2.02
CA PHE A 62 -11.70 2.59 2.67
C PHE A 62 -11.17 3.97 3.08
N THR A 63 -10.01 4.03 3.73
CA THR A 63 -9.42 5.29 4.20
C THR A 63 -8.96 6.17 3.05
N THR A 64 -8.44 5.58 1.96
CA THR A 64 -8.05 6.36 0.78
C THR A 64 -9.27 7.03 0.18
N GLU A 65 -10.35 6.28 -0.07
CA GLU A 65 -11.62 6.85 -0.58
C GLU A 65 -12.18 7.93 0.35
N LEU A 66 -12.11 7.72 1.67
CA LEU A 66 -12.52 8.70 2.66
C LEU A 66 -11.74 10.02 2.56
N HIS A 67 -10.41 9.97 2.47
CA HIS A 67 -9.58 11.19 2.43
C HIS A 67 -9.84 12.03 1.18
N PHE A 68 -10.17 11.40 0.05
CA PHE A 68 -10.51 12.13 -1.18
C PHE A 68 -11.93 12.71 -1.17
N ARG A 69 -12.74 12.34 -0.18
CA ARG A 69 -14.12 12.79 -0.03
C ARG A 69 -14.32 13.89 1.00
N ILE A 70 -13.48 13.93 2.03
CA ILE A 70 -13.60 14.93 3.09
C ILE A 70 -13.10 16.29 2.63
N GLU A 71 -13.85 17.33 2.95
CA GLU A 71 -13.44 18.73 2.72
C GLU A 71 -12.68 19.32 3.90
N LYS A 72 -12.81 18.70 5.08
CA LYS A 72 -12.21 19.15 6.34
C LYS A 72 -11.59 17.97 7.08
N LEU A 73 -10.32 18.12 7.48
CA LEU A 73 -9.55 17.15 8.23
C LEU A 73 -8.92 17.84 9.45
N CYS A 74 -9.17 17.31 10.64
CA CYS A 74 -8.46 17.72 11.85
C CYS A 74 -7.34 16.70 12.14
N LEU A 75 -6.11 17.19 12.28
CA LEU A 75 -4.96 16.40 12.67
C LEU A 75 -4.56 16.75 14.11
N ILE A 76 -4.41 15.72 14.94
CA ILE A 76 -3.88 15.82 16.31
C ILE A 76 -2.60 15.00 16.32
N THR A 77 -1.45 15.66 16.26
CA THR A 77 -0.11 15.04 16.15
C THR A 77 0.80 15.39 17.32
N ASP A 78 0.36 16.30 18.18
CA ASP A 78 1.03 16.79 19.38
C ASP A 78 0.69 15.98 20.65
N GLN A 79 -0.25 15.03 20.54
CA GLN A 79 -0.70 14.20 21.67
C GLN A 79 -0.83 12.72 21.28
N PRO A 80 -0.41 11.78 22.15
CA PRO A 80 -0.63 10.36 21.92
C PRO A 80 -2.08 10.00 22.26
N LEU A 81 -2.93 9.83 21.25
CA LEU A 81 -4.36 9.49 21.43
C LEU A 81 -4.65 7.99 21.34
N TYR A 82 -3.76 7.21 20.74
CA TYR A 82 -3.96 5.78 20.54
C TYR A 82 -2.62 5.04 20.61
N TYR A 83 -2.58 3.98 21.41
CA TYR A 83 -1.41 3.11 21.56
C TYR A 83 -1.67 1.80 20.81
N TYR A 84 -0.84 1.52 19.81
CA TYR A 84 -0.82 0.20 19.17
C TYR A 84 0.07 -0.74 19.97
N ILE A 85 -0.44 -1.93 20.29
CA ILE A 85 0.34 -2.98 20.96
C ILE A 85 0.69 -4.02 19.90
N ASP A 86 1.98 -4.13 19.60
CA ASP A 86 2.48 -5.15 18.68
C ASP A 86 2.34 -6.54 19.30
N SER A 87 1.82 -7.49 18.52
CA SER A 87 1.76 -8.90 18.88
C SER A 87 2.45 -9.74 17.80
N ASP A 88 3.35 -10.63 18.22
CA ASP A 88 4.08 -11.52 17.33
C ASP A 88 3.14 -12.50 16.61
N THR A 89 1.99 -12.81 17.19
CA THR A 89 0.95 -13.66 16.60
C THR A 89 0.04 -12.92 15.62
N SER A 90 0.38 -11.67 15.26
CA SER A 90 -0.42 -10.89 14.34
C SER A 90 -0.59 -11.59 13.00
N ILE A 91 -1.83 -11.54 12.50
CA ILE A 91 -2.21 -12.10 11.22
C ILE A 91 -1.33 -11.55 10.08
N THR A 92 -0.74 -10.35 10.20
CA THR A 92 0.20 -9.76 9.22
C THR A 92 1.47 -10.59 8.98
N ASN A 93 1.77 -11.55 9.86
CA ASN A 93 2.91 -12.46 9.72
C ASN A 93 2.60 -13.76 8.97
N SER A 94 1.34 -14.01 8.60
CA SER A 94 0.95 -15.21 7.85
C SER A 94 1.01 -15.02 6.33
N PHE A 95 1.12 -16.13 5.60
CA PHE A 95 0.96 -16.15 4.16
C PHE A 95 -0.51 -15.92 3.78
N VAL A 96 -0.73 -15.03 2.81
CA VAL A 96 -2.04 -14.75 2.23
C VAL A 96 -2.00 -15.13 0.75
N VAL A 97 -2.85 -16.08 0.36
CA VAL A 97 -2.99 -16.51 -1.04
C VAL A 97 -3.51 -15.36 -1.89
N SER A 98 -2.95 -15.18 -3.08
CA SER A 98 -3.36 -14.16 -4.06
C SER A 98 -3.33 -12.72 -3.55
N TYR A 99 -2.41 -12.42 -2.62
CA TYR A 99 -2.24 -11.08 -2.08
C TYR A 99 -1.97 -10.05 -3.19
N TRP A 100 -1.17 -10.40 -4.21
CA TRP A 100 -0.88 -9.47 -5.30
C TRP A 100 -2.11 -9.10 -6.12
N GLN A 101 -2.97 -10.07 -6.41
CA GLN A 101 -4.23 -9.86 -7.15
C GLN A 101 -5.18 -8.95 -6.36
N MET A 102 -5.17 -9.06 -5.03
CA MET A 102 -5.91 -8.15 -4.16
C MET A 102 -5.34 -6.73 -4.18
N VAL A 103 -4.01 -6.56 -4.15
CA VAL A 103 -3.36 -5.25 -4.34
C VAL A 103 -3.75 -4.63 -5.68
N ARG A 104 -3.72 -5.44 -6.76
CA ARG A 104 -4.13 -5.04 -8.12
C ARG A 104 -5.57 -4.57 -8.16
N ARG A 105 -6.49 -5.35 -7.59
CA ARG A 105 -7.92 -5.01 -7.51
C ARG A 105 -8.15 -3.71 -6.74
N ILE A 106 -7.47 -3.51 -5.61
CA ILE A 106 -7.54 -2.24 -4.86
C ILE A 106 -7.08 -1.07 -5.72
N ASN A 107 -5.98 -1.22 -6.45
CA ASN A 107 -5.45 -0.17 -7.31
C ASN A 107 -6.43 0.20 -8.45
N GLU A 108 -7.06 -0.80 -9.05
CA GLU A 108 -8.10 -0.62 -10.09
C GLU A 108 -9.34 0.07 -9.54
N ILE A 109 -9.80 -0.32 -8.35
CA ILE A 109 -10.91 0.35 -7.66
C ILE A 109 -10.56 1.82 -7.40
N LEU A 110 -9.38 2.11 -6.87
CA LEU A 110 -8.99 3.49 -6.59
C LEU A 110 -8.82 4.34 -7.86
N LEU A 111 -8.25 3.79 -8.93
CA LEU A 111 -8.15 4.50 -10.20
C LEU A 111 -9.53 4.87 -10.77
N SER A 112 -10.56 4.06 -10.53
CA SER A 112 -11.92 4.32 -11.02
C SER A 112 -12.76 5.22 -10.10
N ARG A 113 -12.40 5.33 -8.81
CA ARG A 113 -13.20 6.07 -7.81
C ARG A 113 -12.59 7.41 -7.40
N LEU A 114 -11.28 7.56 -7.53
CA LEU A 114 -10.59 8.80 -7.21
C LEU A 114 -10.62 9.76 -8.40
N PRO A 115 -10.42 11.08 -8.17
CA PRO A 115 -10.37 12.05 -9.26
C PRO A 115 -9.29 11.71 -10.29
N GLU A 116 -9.60 11.92 -11.57
CA GLU A 116 -8.65 11.82 -12.67
C GLU A 116 -7.63 12.98 -12.60
N ASP A 117 -6.55 12.74 -11.87
CA ASP A 117 -5.51 13.72 -11.57
C ASP A 117 -4.13 13.02 -11.64
N ASP A 118 -3.18 13.63 -12.34
CA ASP A 118 -1.84 13.06 -12.54
C ASP A 118 -1.11 12.80 -11.22
N ALA A 119 -1.31 13.63 -10.20
CA ALA A 119 -0.71 13.43 -8.89
C ALA A 119 -1.33 12.22 -8.17
N VAL A 120 -2.65 12.02 -8.32
CA VAL A 120 -3.33 10.82 -7.81
C VAL A 120 -2.80 9.57 -8.50
N LYS A 121 -2.72 9.57 -9.83
CA LYS A 121 -2.18 8.44 -10.59
C LYS A 121 -0.75 8.12 -10.17
N ARG A 122 0.14 9.13 -10.08
CA ARG A 122 1.53 8.92 -9.62
C ARG A 122 1.60 8.40 -8.19
N GLY A 123 0.70 8.87 -7.32
CA GLY A 123 0.56 8.37 -5.96
C GLY A 123 0.21 6.89 -5.94
N LEU A 124 -0.81 6.48 -6.70
CA LEU A 124 -1.23 5.08 -6.81
C LEU A 124 -0.15 4.20 -7.45
N ASP A 125 0.53 4.67 -8.50
CA ASP A 125 1.67 3.97 -9.11
C ASP A 125 2.79 3.73 -8.08
N THR A 126 3.08 4.74 -7.23
CA THR A 126 4.05 4.60 -6.12
C THR A 126 3.61 3.53 -5.13
N VAL A 127 2.34 3.52 -4.72
CA VAL A 127 1.81 2.51 -3.79
C VAL A 127 1.87 1.13 -4.39
N LEU A 128 1.54 0.99 -5.68
CA LEU A 128 1.58 -0.28 -6.37
C LEU A 128 2.99 -0.88 -6.34
N ILE A 129 4.02 -0.07 -6.57
CA ILE A 129 5.43 -0.46 -6.46
C ILE A 129 5.76 -0.87 -5.03
N TYR A 130 5.42 -0.05 -4.03
CA TYR A 130 5.65 -0.37 -2.62
C TYR A 130 4.98 -1.69 -2.20
N ARG A 131 3.71 -1.88 -2.56
CA ARG A 131 2.95 -3.08 -2.24
C ARG A 131 3.45 -4.31 -2.96
N SER A 132 4.07 -4.18 -4.13
CA SER A 132 4.72 -5.31 -4.79
C SER A 132 5.91 -5.86 -3.97
N GLN A 133 6.61 -5.01 -3.20
CA GLN A 133 7.65 -5.46 -2.27
C GLN A 133 7.06 -6.27 -1.10
N ILE A 134 5.90 -5.83 -0.60
CA ILE A 134 5.14 -6.56 0.42
C ILE A 134 4.65 -7.90 -0.16
N ALA A 135 4.13 -7.90 -1.39
CA ALA A 135 3.65 -9.10 -2.06
C ALA A 135 4.75 -10.14 -2.26
N PHE A 136 5.96 -9.72 -2.65
CA PHE A 136 7.10 -10.62 -2.70
C PHE A 136 7.47 -11.20 -1.33
N SER A 137 7.40 -10.38 -0.28
CA SER A 137 7.62 -10.85 1.09
C SER A 137 6.53 -11.83 1.54
N ASN A 138 5.26 -11.57 1.19
CA ASN A 138 4.15 -12.49 1.42
C ASN A 138 4.40 -13.84 0.72
N ALA A 139 4.76 -13.83 -0.58
CA ALA A 139 5.06 -15.05 -1.33
C ALA A 139 6.16 -15.88 -0.65
N SER A 140 7.18 -15.24 -0.09
CA SER A 140 8.26 -15.94 0.64
C SER A 140 7.80 -16.66 1.92
N ARG A 141 6.57 -16.46 2.37
CA ARG A 141 5.99 -17.16 3.53
C ARG A 141 5.12 -18.35 3.14
N ALA A 142 4.97 -18.63 1.85
CA ALA A 142 4.14 -19.74 1.36
C ALA A 142 4.54 -21.07 2.02
N GLY A 143 3.55 -21.94 2.24
CA GLY A 143 3.77 -23.25 2.87
C GLY A 143 4.53 -24.23 1.98
N ASN A 144 4.45 -24.05 0.65
CA ASN A 144 5.06 -24.94 -0.34
C ASN A 144 5.65 -24.15 -1.53
N ILE A 145 6.49 -24.82 -2.31
CA ILE A 145 7.22 -24.21 -3.43
C ILE A 145 6.31 -23.87 -4.63
N LYS A 146 5.20 -24.59 -4.79
CA LYS A 146 4.25 -24.38 -5.88
C LYS A 146 3.57 -23.02 -5.72
N ASP A 147 3.07 -22.73 -4.52
CA ASP A 147 2.41 -21.46 -4.19
C ASP A 147 3.42 -20.31 -4.23
N PHE A 148 4.62 -20.49 -3.67
CA PHE A 148 5.71 -19.51 -3.79
C PHE A 148 5.95 -19.14 -5.26
N ASN A 149 6.14 -20.12 -6.13
CA ASN A 149 6.43 -19.89 -7.55
C ASN A 149 5.26 -19.24 -8.30
N ALA A 150 4.02 -19.61 -7.96
CA ALA A 150 2.81 -19.04 -8.55
C ALA A 150 2.66 -17.56 -8.20
N GLU A 151 2.74 -17.21 -6.91
CA GLU A 151 2.67 -15.83 -6.42
C GLU A 151 3.82 -14.96 -6.98
N LEU A 152 5.04 -15.50 -6.98
CA LEU A 152 6.20 -14.77 -7.50
C LEU A 152 6.06 -14.49 -9.00
N SER A 153 5.51 -15.45 -9.74
CA SER A 153 5.31 -15.31 -11.19
C SER A 153 4.17 -14.37 -11.52
N SER A 154 3.11 -14.29 -10.71
CA SER A 154 2.02 -13.32 -10.92
C SER A 154 2.56 -11.89 -10.84
N ILE A 155 3.38 -11.59 -9.83
CA ILE A 155 4.01 -10.27 -9.66
C ILE A 155 4.97 -9.95 -10.81
N LEU A 156 5.87 -10.89 -11.15
CA LEU A 156 6.93 -10.66 -12.16
C LEU A 156 6.43 -10.64 -13.61
N ARG A 157 5.16 -10.95 -13.87
CA ARG A 157 4.51 -10.86 -15.18
C ARG A 157 3.52 -9.70 -15.28
N ASP A 158 3.34 -8.96 -14.19
CA ASP A 158 2.33 -7.91 -14.11
C ASP A 158 2.72 -6.67 -14.92
N LYS A 159 2.00 -6.43 -16.02
CA LYS A 159 2.28 -5.28 -16.91
C LYS A 159 2.06 -3.95 -16.22
N THR A 160 1.03 -3.81 -15.38
CA THR A 160 0.69 -2.53 -14.73
C THR A 160 1.77 -2.14 -13.73
N LEU A 161 2.31 -3.09 -12.97
CA LEU A 161 3.47 -2.84 -12.11
C LEU A 161 4.65 -2.31 -12.92
N PHE A 162 4.99 -2.96 -14.04
CA PHE A 162 6.11 -2.52 -14.88
C PHE A 162 5.85 -1.18 -15.57
N THR A 163 4.61 -0.88 -15.97
CA THR A 163 4.23 0.45 -16.44
C THR A 163 4.43 1.51 -15.35
N ALA A 164 4.02 1.24 -14.10
CA ALA A 164 4.23 2.14 -12.97
C ALA A 164 5.73 2.37 -12.68
N ILE A 165 6.52 1.30 -12.68
CA ILE A 165 8.00 1.37 -12.53
C ILE A 165 8.62 2.22 -13.63
N ASP A 166 8.12 2.08 -14.86
CA ASP A 166 8.70 2.75 -16.02
C ASP A 166 8.33 4.24 -16.08
N ALA A 167 7.14 4.59 -15.58
CA ALA A 167 6.67 5.97 -15.44
C ALA A 167 7.39 6.74 -14.32
N LEU A 168 7.93 6.04 -13.32
CA LEU A 168 8.66 6.66 -12.22
C LEU A 168 10.04 7.14 -12.67
N GLY A 169 10.36 8.40 -12.40
CA GLY A 169 11.65 8.99 -12.73
C GLY A 169 12.80 8.20 -12.09
N PHE A 170 13.91 8.03 -12.82
CA PHE A 170 14.99 7.14 -12.38
C PHE A 170 15.56 7.53 -11.00
N ARG A 171 15.88 8.82 -10.83
CA ARG A 171 16.39 9.35 -9.55
C ARG A 171 15.40 9.14 -8.41
N GLU A 172 14.13 9.48 -8.64
CA GLU A 172 13.05 9.31 -7.66
C GLU A 172 12.88 7.84 -7.27
N GLY A 173 12.89 6.92 -8.24
CA GLY A 173 12.79 5.49 -7.99
C GLY A 173 13.94 4.95 -7.15
N VAL A 174 15.17 5.38 -7.42
CA VAL A 174 16.36 5.00 -6.63
C VAL A 174 16.30 5.58 -5.21
N GLU A 175 15.93 6.85 -5.05
CA GLU A 175 15.82 7.48 -3.73
C GLU A 175 14.76 6.80 -2.85
N ARG A 176 13.59 6.49 -3.42
CA ARG A 176 12.47 5.89 -2.68
C ARG A 176 12.63 4.39 -2.42
N PHE A 177 13.03 3.63 -3.43
CA PHE A 177 12.97 2.16 -3.41
C PHE A 177 14.35 1.49 -3.54
N LYS A 178 15.43 2.26 -3.74
CA LYS A 178 16.82 1.78 -3.73
C LYS A 178 17.03 0.63 -4.73
N ALA A 179 17.81 -0.38 -4.34
CA ALA A 179 18.11 -1.56 -5.16
C ALA A 179 16.87 -2.32 -5.63
N TYR A 180 15.76 -2.25 -4.89
CA TYR A 180 14.51 -2.91 -5.29
C TYR A 180 13.97 -2.34 -6.61
N TYR A 181 13.95 -1.01 -6.75
CA TYR A 181 13.56 -0.37 -8.00
C TYR A 181 14.52 -0.72 -9.14
N LEU A 182 15.83 -0.72 -8.90
CA LEU A 182 16.82 -1.05 -9.94
C LEU A 182 16.60 -2.46 -10.50
N PHE A 183 16.40 -3.46 -9.64
CA PHE A 183 16.16 -4.83 -10.09
C PHE A 183 14.90 -4.96 -10.94
N LEU A 184 13.84 -4.26 -10.58
CA LEU A 184 12.60 -4.27 -11.34
C LEU A 184 12.70 -3.46 -12.63
N ARG A 185 13.27 -2.26 -12.58
CA ARG A 185 13.46 -1.37 -13.74
C ARG A 185 14.29 -2.05 -14.82
N LEU A 186 15.40 -2.69 -14.43
CA LEU A 186 16.29 -3.44 -15.34
C LEU A 186 15.78 -4.85 -15.68
N ARG A 187 14.58 -5.22 -15.22
CA ARG A 187 13.97 -6.54 -15.47
C ARG A 187 14.87 -7.72 -15.06
N LEU A 188 15.64 -7.57 -13.98
CA LEU A 188 16.52 -8.60 -13.42
C LEU A 188 15.72 -9.64 -12.62
N LYS A 189 14.71 -10.23 -13.29
CA LYS A 189 13.77 -11.21 -12.72
C LYS A 189 14.49 -12.39 -12.06
N PRO A 190 15.57 -12.98 -12.63
CA PRO A 190 16.30 -14.06 -11.96
C PRO A 190 16.86 -13.66 -10.60
N LEU A 191 17.41 -12.46 -10.46
CA LEU A 191 17.96 -11.97 -9.18
C LEU A 191 16.86 -11.72 -8.15
N ILE A 192 15.73 -11.14 -8.58
CA ILE A 192 14.56 -10.98 -7.72
C ILE A 192 14.08 -12.34 -7.22
N ARG A 193 13.96 -13.32 -8.13
CA ARG A 193 13.54 -14.68 -7.78
C ARG A 193 14.48 -15.32 -6.77
N PHE A 194 15.79 -15.25 -7.03
CA PHE A 194 16.80 -15.78 -6.13
C PHE A 194 16.72 -15.16 -4.73
N ARG A 195 16.64 -13.82 -4.63
CA ARG A 195 16.52 -13.11 -3.36
C ARG A 195 15.34 -13.60 -2.52
N TYR A 196 14.15 -13.69 -3.13
CA TYR A 196 12.95 -14.11 -2.39
C TYR A 196 12.88 -15.62 -2.17
N TYR A 197 13.53 -16.43 -3.01
CA TYR A 197 13.72 -17.86 -2.76
C TYR A 197 14.61 -18.12 -1.54
N MET A 198 15.69 -17.36 -1.38
CA MET A 198 16.54 -17.45 -0.18
C MET A 198 15.74 -17.09 1.08
N LYS A 199 14.90 -16.04 1.02
CA LYS A 199 13.98 -15.67 2.11
C LYS A 199 12.95 -16.78 2.40
N TYR A 200 12.39 -17.41 1.36
CA TYR A 200 11.48 -18.56 1.50
C TYR A 200 12.15 -19.74 2.22
N ARG A 201 13.37 -20.11 1.81
CA ARG A 201 14.16 -21.16 2.47
C ARG A 201 14.44 -20.85 3.93
N GLN A 202 14.72 -19.59 4.28
CA GLN A 202 14.95 -19.17 5.66
C GLN A 202 13.68 -19.30 6.51
N ASN A 203 12.53 -18.87 6.01
CA ASN A 203 11.25 -19.01 6.71
C ASN A 203 10.90 -20.49 6.97
N ARG A 204 11.17 -21.37 6.00
CA ARG A 204 10.99 -22.83 6.12
C ARG A 204 11.92 -23.52 7.13
N ARG A 205 13.00 -22.85 7.57
CA ARG A 205 13.90 -23.37 8.63
C ARG A 205 13.47 -22.92 10.03
N ARG A 206 12.62 -21.90 10.12
CA ARG A 206 12.17 -21.32 11.40
C ARG A 206 10.82 -21.89 11.87
N ASN A 207 10.08 -22.53 10.97
CA ASN A 207 8.85 -23.26 11.24
C ASN A 207 9.14 -24.77 11.18
#